data_AF-L9L4R9-F1
#
_entry.id   AF-L9L4R9-F1
#
_cell.length_a   1.000
_cell.length_b   1.000
_cell.length_c   1.000
_cell.angle_alpha   90.00
_cell.angle_beta   90.00
_cell.angle_gamma   90.00
#
_symmetry.space_group_name_H-M   'P 1'
#
loop_
_entity.id
_entity.type
_entity.pdbx_description
1 polymer ?
#
loop_
_entity_poly.entity_id
_entity_poly.type
_entity_poly.pdbx_seq_one_letter_code
_entity_poly.pdbx_strand_id
1 'polypeptide(L)'
;MNSLPAERIQEIQKDIELFSVGQRPATTMEEASKCSYQFWDTQPVPKLGEVVNTMVLGSLIKTTSIRSPALPQGFTRDALDLGDRSVLKELHILLSASYVEDDDMFQFDYSPEFLLWALWLPGWLPQWD
;
A
#
# COMPACT_ATOMS: atom_id res chain seq x y z
N MET A 1 -7.89 36.63 20.24
CA MET A 1 -7.56 35.21 19.94
C MET A 1 -8.58 34.37 20.69
N ASN A 2 -9.62 33.87 20.01
CA ASN A 2 -10.68 33.09 20.65
C ASN A 2 -10.26 31.62 20.66
N SER A 3 -9.90 31.11 21.84
CA SER A 3 -9.62 29.69 22.05
C SER A 3 -10.88 28.87 21.80
N LEU A 4 -10.75 27.76 21.08
CA LEU A 4 -11.85 26.79 20.92
C LEU A 4 -12.27 26.25 22.30
N PRO A 5 -13.58 26.09 22.58
CA PRO A 5 -14.05 25.51 23.83
C PRO A 5 -13.52 24.09 24.03
N ALA A 6 -13.15 23.72 25.26
CA ALA A 6 -12.60 22.40 25.58
C ALA A 6 -13.49 21.23 25.10
N GLU A 7 -14.80 21.43 25.11
CA GLU A 7 -15.80 20.45 24.64
C GLU A 7 -15.69 20.16 23.15
N ARG A 8 -15.40 21.20 22.33
CA ARG A 8 -15.14 21.04 20.89
C ARG A 8 -13.82 20.34 20.61
N ILE A 9 -12.82 20.58 21.45
CA ILE A 9 -11.51 19.91 21.35
C ILE A 9 -11.67 18.43 21.69
N GLN A 10 -12.50 18.08 22.67
CA GLN A 10 -12.81 16.70 23.01
C GLN A 10 -13.63 15.98 21.92
N GLU A 11 -14.60 16.66 21.29
CA GLU A 11 -15.30 16.12 20.11
C GLU A 11 -14.31 15.81 18.98
N ILE A 12 -13.43 16.77 18.65
CA ILE A 12 -12.41 16.59 17.60
C ILE A 12 -11.44 15.46 17.97
N GLN A 13 -10.99 15.36 19.22
CA GLN A 13 -10.11 14.28 19.67
C GLN A 13 -10.80 12.93 19.58
N LYS A 14 -12.07 12.84 19.99
CA LYS A 14 -12.87 11.62 19.92
C LYS A 14 -13.14 11.20 18.47
N ASP A 15 -13.37 12.16 17.57
CA ASP A 15 -13.52 11.88 16.15
C ASP A 15 -12.18 11.43 15.54
N ILE A 16 -11.05 12.08 15.86
CA ILE A 16 -9.71 11.66 15.43
C ILE A 16 -9.38 10.24 15.93
N GLU A 17 -9.68 9.94 17.19
CA GLU A 17 -9.51 8.59 17.76
C GLU A 17 -10.43 7.58 17.05
N LEU A 18 -11.68 7.94 16.79
CA LEU A 18 -12.64 7.08 16.09
C LEU A 18 -12.20 6.77 14.64
N PHE A 19 -11.61 7.75 13.94
CA PHE A 19 -11.03 7.56 12.61
C PHE A 19 -9.72 6.76 12.66
N SER A 20 -8.94 6.90 13.73
CA SER A 20 -7.67 6.18 13.92
C SER A 20 -7.86 4.72 14.34
N VAL A 21 -8.96 4.39 15.04
CA VAL A 21 -9.29 3.04 15.52
C VAL A 21 -9.69 2.07 14.39
N GLY A 22 -10.04 2.58 13.20
CA GLY A 22 -10.64 1.78 12.12
C GLY A 22 -9.71 1.27 11.01
N GLN A 23 -8.40 1.51 11.07
CA GLN A 23 -7.47 1.18 9.98
C GLN A 23 -6.45 0.10 10.31
N ARG A 24 -6.71 -0.78 11.29
CA ARG A 24 -5.94 -2.02 11.34
C ARG A 24 -6.41 -2.94 10.21
N PRO A 25 -5.52 -3.43 9.34
CA PRO A 25 -5.88 -4.45 8.36
C PRO A 25 -6.56 -5.61 9.07
N ALA A 26 -7.68 -6.09 8.55
CA ALA A 26 -8.30 -7.29 9.07
C ALA A 26 -7.30 -8.46 8.97
N THR A 27 -6.95 -9.06 10.10
CA THR A 27 -5.97 -10.15 10.16
C THR A 27 -6.65 -11.52 10.13
N THR A 28 -7.97 -11.56 10.36
CA THR A 28 -8.80 -12.77 10.33
C THR A 28 -9.90 -12.70 9.27
N MET A 29 -10.40 -13.85 8.85
CA MET A 29 -11.47 -13.96 7.85
C MET A 29 -12.79 -13.36 8.36
N GLU A 30 -13.07 -13.51 9.65
CA GLU A 30 -14.26 -12.98 10.32
C GLU A 30 -14.25 -11.44 10.39
N GLU A 31 -13.08 -10.84 10.59
CA GLU A 31 -12.90 -9.38 10.52
C GLU A 31 -13.00 -8.89 9.10
N ALA A 32 -12.36 -9.58 8.15
CA ALA A 32 -12.36 -9.20 6.75
C ALA A 32 -13.78 -9.17 6.16
N SER A 33 -14.62 -10.13 6.56
CA SER A 33 -16.02 -10.20 6.13
C SER A 33 -16.89 -9.02 6.61
N LYS A 34 -16.44 -8.27 7.63
CA LYS A 34 -17.13 -7.08 8.17
C LYS A 34 -16.60 -5.78 7.58
N CYS A 35 -15.50 -5.83 6.84
CA CYS A 35 -14.89 -4.66 6.21
C CYS A 35 -15.51 -4.40 4.82
N SER A 36 -15.70 -3.12 4.50
CA SER A 36 -16.00 -2.69 3.14
C SER A 36 -14.70 -2.32 2.42
N TYR A 37 -14.44 -2.94 1.26
CA TYR A 37 -13.18 -2.78 0.53
C TYR A 37 -13.37 -1.93 -0.73
N GLN A 38 -13.65 -0.63 -0.56
CA GLN A 38 -13.94 0.30 -1.67
C GLN A 38 -12.90 0.27 -2.80
N PHE A 39 -11.62 0.08 -2.48
CA PHE A 39 -10.56 -0.07 -3.48
C PHE A 39 -10.65 -1.41 -4.22
N TRP A 40 -10.59 -2.55 -3.50
CA TRP A 40 -10.60 -3.89 -4.08
C TRP A 40 -11.93 -4.24 -4.77
N ASP A 41 -13.03 -3.59 -4.39
CA ASP A 41 -14.32 -3.72 -5.05
C ASP A 41 -14.28 -3.28 -6.52
N THR A 42 -13.45 -2.28 -6.83
CA THR A 42 -13.24 -1.77 -8.21
C THR A 42 -12.22 -2.58 -9.01
N GLN A 43 -11.42 -3.43 -8.35
CA GLN A 43 -10.37 -4.19 -9.00
C GLN A 43 -10.90 -5.52 -9.56
N PRO A 44 -10.30 -6.05 -10.64
CA PRO A 44 -10.65 -7.33 -11.26
C PRO A 44 -10.14 -8.51 -10.43
N VAL A 45 -10.43 -8.53 -9.14
CA VAL A 45 -10.06 -9.62 -8.23
C VAL A 45 -11.32 -10.33 -7.75
N PRO A 46 -11.27 -11.66 -7.52
CA PRO A 46 -12.37 -12.40 -6.91
C PRO A 46 -12.78 -11.76 -5.58
N LYS A 47 -14.09 -11.72 -5.31
CA LYS A 47 -14.59 -11.17 -4.05
C LYS A 47 -14.46 -12.18 -2.92
N LEU A 48 -14.48 -11.67 -1.68
CA LEU A 48 -14.41 -12.51 -0.50
C LEU A 48 -15.60 -13.48 -0.46
N GLY A 49 -15.32 -14.79 -0.39
CA GLY A 49 -16.35 -15.84 -0.39
C GLY A 49 -16.83 -16.30 -1.78
N GLU A 50 -16.30 -15.75 -2.88
CA GLU A 50 -16.60 -16.21 -4.23
C GLU A 50 -15.91 -17.55 -4.52
N VAL A 51 -16.68 -18.58 -4.89
CA VAL A 51 -16.13 -19.86 -5.34
C VAL A 51 -15.80 -19.74 -6.82
N VAL A 52 -14.53 -19.48 -7.13
CA VAL A 52 -14.03 -19.42 -8.51
C VAL A 52 -13.98 -20.84 -9.09
N ASN A 53 -15.06 -21.25 -9.77
CA ASN A 53 -15.17 -22.58 -10.38
C ASN A 53 -14.56 -22.65 -11.80
N THR A 54 -14.11 -21.50 -12.33
CA THR A 54 -13.46 -21.42 -13.63
C THR A 54 -11.94 -21.55 -13.50
N MET A 55 -11.43 -22.69 -13.95
CA MET A 55 -10.03 -22.92 -14.30
C MET A 55 -9.66 -22.17 -15.60
N VAL A 56 -10.05 -20.90 -15.70
CA VAL A 56 -9.77 -20.05 -16.85
C VAL A 56 -8.73 -19.05 -16.42
N LEU A 57 -7.47 -19.36 -16.71
CA LEU A 57 -6.32 -18.47 -16.62
C LEU A 57 -6.39 -17.39 -17.74
N GLY A 58 -7.54 -16.75 -17.86
CA GLY A 58 -7.86 -15.77 -18.89
C GLY A 58 -8.03 -14.41 -18.26
N SER A 59 -7.35 -13.41 -18.83
CA SER A 59 -7.33 -12.03 -18.35
C SER A 59 -8.74 -11.53 -18.01
N LEU A 60 -8.96 -11.17 -16.74
CA LEU A 60 -10.18 -10.54 -16.25
C LEU A 60 -10.38 -9.13 -16.83
N ILE A 61 -9.40 -8.62 -17.59
CA ILE A 61 -9.41 -7.30 -18.24
C ILE A 61 -8.99 -7.43 -19.71
N LYS A 62 -9.77 -6.83 -20.62
CA LYS A 62 -9.26 -6.47 -21.96
C LYS A 62 -8.44 -5.20 -21.81
N THR A 63 -7.18 -5.23 -22.23
CA THR A 63 -6.21 -4.12 -22.20
C THR A 63 -6.68 -2.91 -23.03
N THR A 64 -7.70 -2.21 -22.58
CA THR A 64 -8.19 -0.99 -23.23
C THR A 64 -7.89 0.20 -22.32
N SER A 65 -6.87 0.96 -22.70
CA SER A 65 -6.47 2.24 -22.12
C SER A 65 -5.96 2.20 -20.67
N ILE A 66 -4.69 1.84 -20.51
CA ILE A 66 -3.96 2.05 -19.25
C ILE A 66 -3.75 3.55 -19.07
N ARG A 67 -4.49 4.18 -18.15
CA ARG A 67 -4.27 5.57 -17.74
C ARG A 67 -3.66 5.58 -16.34
N SER A 68 -2.49 6.20 -16.19
CA SER A 68 -1.84 6.34 -14.89
C SER A 68 -2.69 7.24 -13.97
N PRO A 69 -2.98 6.83 -12.72
CA PRO A 69 -3.74 7.66 -11.79
C PRO A 69 -3.00 8.95 -11.46
N ALA A 70 -3.71 10.04 -11.18
CA ALA A 70 -3.07 11.29 -10.76
C ALA A 70 -2.53 11.15 -9.33
N LEU A 71 -1.34 11.68 -9.06
CA LEU A 71 -0.82 11.80 -7.70
C LEU A 71 -1.37 13.07 -7.03
N PRO A 72 -1.43 13.11 -5.68
CA PRO A 72 -1.78 14.34 -4.96
C PRO A 72 -0.81 15.49 -5.26
N GLN A 73 -1.26 16.72 -5.05
CA GLN A 73 -0.44 17.90 -5.27
C GLN A 73 0.85 17.85 -4.42
N GLY A 74 1.99 18.10 -5.05
CA GLY A 74 3.31 18.05 -4.40
C GLY A 74 4.06 16.72 -4.57
N PHE A 75 3.42 15.69 -5.13
CA PHE A 75 4.06 14.42 -5.42
C PHE A 75 4.24 14.23 -6.93
N THR A 76 5.38 13.66 -7.31
CA THR A 76 5.70 13.28 -8.69
C THR A 76 6.06 11.81 -8.75
N ARG A 77 5.78 11.16 -9.88
CA ARG A 77 6.32 9.82 -10.16
C ARG A 77 7.78 9.99 -10.55
N ASP A 78 8.63 9.20 -9.93
CA ASP A 78 10.01 9.05 -10.32
C ASP A 78 10.25 7.57 -10.61
N ALA A 79 11.09 7.27 -11.61
CA ALA A 79 11.46 5.90 -11.94
C ALA A 79 12.79 5.60 -11.25
N LEU A 80 12.81 4.60 -10.38
CA LEU A 80 13.97 4.33 -9.53
C LEU A 80 15.08 3.66 -10.34
N ASP A 81 16.17 4.38 -10.62
CA ASP A 81 17.38 3.79 -11.18
C ASP A 81 18.16 3.04 -10.09
N LEU A 82 17.86 1.75 -9.94
CA LEU A 82 18.53 0.87 -8.98
C LEU A 82 20.02 0.61 -9.30
N GLY A 83 20.50 1.05 -10.46
CA GLY A 83 21.93 1.08 -10.79
C GLY A 83 22.70 2.17 -10.02
N ASP A 84 22.01 3.24 -9.58
CA ASP A 84 22.59 4.27 -8.71
C ASP A 84 22.54 3.80 -7.25
N ARG A 85 23.73 3.69 -6.65
CA ARG A 85 23.88 3.33 -5.23
C ARG A 85 23.18 4.33 -4.30
N SER A 86 23.01 5.57 -4.72
CA SER A 86 22.33 6.62 -3.95
C SER A 86 20.83 6.34 -3.88
N VAL A 87 20.20 6.03 -5.02
CA VAL A 87 18.78 5.68 -5.13
C VAL A 87 18.49 4.38 -4.39
N LEU A 88 19.34 3.36 -4.55
CA LEU A 88 19.20 2.10 -3.84
C LEU A 88 19.27 2.27 -2.31
N LYS A 89 20.09 3.22 -1.83
CA LYS A 89 20.19 3.56 -0.41
C LYS A 89 18.93 4.28 0.08
N GLU A 90 18.35 5.18 -0.71
CA GLU A 90 17.10 5.84 -0.36
C GLU A 90 15.94 4.82 -0.24
N LEU A 91 15.86 3.88 -1.19
CA LEU A 91 14.89 2.79 -1.16
C LEU A 91 15.09 1.90 0.09
N HIS A 92 16.33 1.54 0.40
CA HIS A 92 16.67 0.78 1.60
C HIS A 92 16.22 1.48 2.89
N ILE A 93 16.51 2.78 3.01
CA ILE A 93 16.09 3.59 4.16
C ILE A 93 14.56 3.65 4.25
N LEU A 94 13.87 3.84 3.12
CA LEU A 94 12.41 3.89 3.09
C LEU A 94 11.79 2.57 3.57
N LEU A 95 12.29 1.44 3.08
CA LEU A 95 11.76 0.12 3.45
C LEU A 95 12.07 -0.23 4.90
N SER A 96 13.31 0.00 5.35
CA SER A 96 13.68 -0.28 6.75
C SER A 96 12.89 0.58 7.75
N ALA A 97 12.53 1.81 7.38
CA ALA A 97 11.78 2.73 8.26
C ALA A 97 10.25 2.60 8.18
N SER A 98 9.69 2.00 7.14
CA SER A 98 8.23 2.07 6.87
C SER A 98 7.57 0.73 6.50
N TYR A 99 8.30 -0.37 6.38
CA TYR A 99 7.76 -1.61 5.80
C TYR A 99 7.17 -2.63 6.78
N VAL A 100 7.19 -2.43 8.11
CA VAL A 100 6.53 -3.39 9.04
C VAL A 100 5.86 -2.72 10.24
N GLU A 101 4.61 -3.16 10.49
CA GLU A 101 3.72 -2.85 11.62
C GLU A 101 3.30 -4.13 12.39
N ASP A 102 4.18 -5.13 12.55
CA ASP A 102 3.93 -6.25 13.48
C ASP A 102 4.44 -5.88 14.88
N ASP A 103 3.70 -6.27 15.91
CA ASP A 103 3.93 -5.99 17.34
C ASP A 103 5.43 -6.03 17.72
N ASP A 104 6.07 -4.85 17.73
CA ASP A 104 7.31 -4.42 18.38
C ASP A 104 8.59 -5.28 18.32
N MET A 105 8.65 -6.37 17.54
CA MET A 105 9.76 -7.34 17.71
C MET A 105 10.77 -7.40 16.57
N PHE A 106 10.41 -7.18 15.29
CA PHE A 106 11.38 -7.33 14.20
C PHE A 106 11.11 -6.38 13.01
N GLN A 107 12.14 -5.65 12.59
CA GLN A 107 12.17 -4.89 11.33
C GLN A 107 12.96 -5.68 10.29
N PHE A 108 12.44 -5.80 9.08
CA PHE A 108 13.18 -6.41 7.97
C PHE A 108 14.23 -5.42 7.46
N ASP A 109 15.51 -5.76 7.66
CA ASP A 109 16.64 -5.05 7.07
C ASP A 109 17.03 -5.72 5.74
N TYR A 110 16.34 -5.36 4.66
CA TYR A 110 16.65 -5.87 3.33
C TYR A 110 17.99 -5.30 2.86
N SER A 111 19.00 -6.15 2.63
CA SER A 111 20.28 -5.66 2.12
C SER A 111 20.13 -5.03 0.72
N PRO A 112 20.92 -4.00 0.37
CA PRO A 112 20.90 -3.41 -0.96
C PRO A 112 21.08 -4.44 -2.10
N GLU A 113 21.92 -5.44 -1.88
CA GLU A 113 22.17 -6.52 -2.84
C GLU A 113 20.93 -7.42 -3.01
N PHE A 114 20.19 -7.67 -1.92
CA PHE A 114 18.94 -8.41 -1.97
C PHE A 114 17.87 -7.65 -2.74
N LEU A 115 17.73 -6.34 -2.51
CA LEU A 115 16.80 -5.49 -3.25
C LEU A 115 17.11 -5.47 -4.75
N LEU A 116 18.40 -5.34 -5.10
CA LEU A 116 18.84 -5.40 -6.50
C LEU A 116 18.50 -6.75 -7.13
N TRP A 117 18.74 -7.86 -6.42
CA TRP A 117 18.42 -9.20 -6.90
C TRP A 117 16.92 -9.43 -7.07
N ALA A 118 16.09 -8.93 -6.14
CA ALA A 118 14.64 -9.10 -6.17
C ALA A 118 13.98 -8.28 -7.27
N LEU A 119 14.50 -7.07 -7.54
CA LEU A 119 13.92 -6.13 -8.51
C LEU A 119 14.47 -6.33 -9.93
N TRP A 120 15.71 -6.79 -10.10
CA TRP A 120 16.29 -7.08 -11.43
C TRP A 120 16.17 -8.55 -11.85
N LEU A 121 14.95 -8.95 -12.19
CA LEU A 121 14.73 -10.21 -12.90
C LEU A 121 14.99 -10.08 -14.40
N PRO A 122 15.40 -11.15 -15.10
CA PRO A 122 15.55 -11.13 -16.56
C PRO A 122 14.24 -10.71 -17.25
N GLY A 123 14.28 -9.64 -18.05
CA GLY A 123 13.10 -9.05 -18.69
C GLY A 123 12.47 -7.87 -17.92
N TRP A 124 13.11 -7.42 -16.84
CA TRP A 124 12.72 -6.21 -16.12
C TRP A 124 12.76 -4.97 -17.03
N LEU A 125 11.83 -4.06 -16.78
CA LEU A 125 11.69 -2.80 -17.50
C LEU A 125 11.82 -1.63 -16.50
N PRO A 126 12.61 -0.59 -16.79
CA PRO A 126 12.82 0.54 -15.87
C PRO A 126 11.56 1.26 -15.42
N GLN A 127 10.46 1.18 -16.18
CA GLN A 127 9.19 1.79 -15.78
C GLN A 127 8.38 0.97 -14.75
N TRP A 128 8.88 -0.19 -14.31
CA TRP A 128 8.23 -1.02 -13.29
C TRP A 128 8.66 -0.66 -11.87
N ASP A 129 9.77 0.06 -11.73
CA ASP A 129 10.28 0.63 -10.48
C ASP A 129 10.16 2.16 -10.49
#